data_AF-A0A0H3PRV5-F1
#
_entry.id   AF-A0A0H3PRV5-F1
#
_cell.length_a   1.000
_cell.length_b   1.000
_cell.length_c   1.000
_cell.angle_alpha   90.00
_cell.angle_beta   90.00
_cell.angle_gamma   90.00
#
_symmetry.space_group_name_H-M   'P 1'
#
loop_
_entity.id
_entity.type
_entity.pdbx_description
1 polymer ?
#
loop_
_entity_poly.entity_id
_entity_poly.type
_entity_poly.pdbx_seq_one_letter_code
_entity_poly.pdbx_strand_id
1 'polypeptide(L)' 'MDSIHGHEVLNMMIESGEQYTHASLEAAIKARFGEQARFHTCSAEGMTAGELVAFLAAKGKFIPSEEGFSTDQSKICRH' A
#
# COMPACT_ATOMS: atom_id res chain seq x y z
N MET A 1 19.06 7.04 -1.64
CA MET A 1 18.47 5.69 -1.57
C MET A 1 16.98 5.90 -1.51
N ASP A 2 16.35 5.89 -2.69
CA ASP A 2 14.93 6.19 -2.87
C ASP A 2 14.08 5.01 -2.40
N SER A 3 13.83 4.96 -1.09
CA SER A 3 12.81 4.08 -0.53
C SER A 3 11.44 4.70 -0.79
N ILE A 4 10.46 3.89 -1.16
CA ILE A 4 9.12 4.37 -1.51
C ILE A 4 8.30 4.44 -0.24
N HIS A 5 7.66 5.58 0.00
CA HIS A 5 6.86 5.74 1.20
C HIS A 5 5.53 4.99 1.04
N GLY A 6 5.06 4.28 2.07
CA GLY A 6 3.82 3.51 2.02
C GLY A 6 2.60 4.33 1.63
N HIS A 7 2.64 5.65 1.82
CA HIS A 7 1.61 6.58 1.34
C HIS A 7 1.48 6.62 -0.19
N GLU A 8 2.56 6.42 -0.96
CA GLU A 8 2.51 6.38 -2.43
C GLU A 8 1.65 5.24 -2.94
N VAL A 9 1.72 4.08 -2.26
CA VAL A 9 0.87 2.92 -2.55
C VAL A 9 -0.60 3.22 -2.23
N LEU A 10 -0.87 3.92 -1.12
CA LEU A 10 -2.23 4.31 -0.76
C LEU A 10 -2.80 5.33 -1.76
N ASN A 11 -2.00 6.30 -2.19
CA ASN A 11 -2.40 7.26 -3.24
C ASN A 11 -2.78 6.54 -4.53
N MET A 12 -1.94 5.61 -4.98
CA MET A 12 -2.22 4.80 -6.17
C MET A 12 -3.58 4.08 -6.05
N MET A 13 -3.87 3.45 -4.91
CA MET A 13 -5.15 2.76 -4.72
C MET A 13 -6.34 3.71 -4.78
N ILE A 14 -6.22 4.92 -4.21
CA ILE A 14 -7.27 5.94 -4.23
C ILE A 14 -7.48 6.49 -5.63
N GLU A 15 -6.41 6.74 -6.37
CA GLU A 15 -6.46 7.21 -7.76
C GLU A 15 -7.12 6.19 -8.68
N SER A 16 -6.86 4.91 -8.48
CA SER A 16 -7.59 3.84 -9.17
C SER A 16 -9.05 3.75 -8.73
N GLY A 17 -9.36 4.01 -7.45
CA GLY A 17 -10.73 3.90 -6.92
C GLY A 17 -11.28 2.47 -6.92
N GLU A 18 -10.41 1.49 -7.13
CA GLU A 18 -10.75 0.07 -7.24
C GLU A 18 -10.53 -0.67 -5.92
N GLN A 19 -11.17 -1.82 -5.80
CA GLN A 19 -10.97 -2.74 -4.68
C GLN A 19 -9.78 -3.65 -4.99
N TYR A 20 -8.89 -3.83 -4.02
CA TYR A 20 -7.76 -4.72 -4.16
C TYR A 20 -7.82 -5.86 -3.17
N THR A 21 -7.23 -6.99 -3.55
CA THR A 21 -6.88 -8.07 -2.62
C THR A 21 -5.40 -7.96 -2.26
N HIS A 22 -4.93 -8.74 -1.27
CA HIS A 22 -3.50 -8.76 -0.95
C HIS A 22 -2.65 -9.11 -2.18
N ALA A 23 -3.07 -10.11 -2.96
CA ALA A 23 -2.37 -10.53 -4.16
C ALA A 23 -2.45 -9.48 -5.28
N SER A 24 -3.63 -8.91 -5.54
CA SER A 24 -3.81 -7.89 -6.57
C SER A 24 -3.04 -6.62 -6.24
N LEU A 25 -3.07 -6.18 -4.98
CA LEU A 25 -2.33 -5.00 -4.53
C LEU A 25 -0.83 -5.22 -4.63
N GLU A 26 -0.33 -6.37 -4.16
CA GLU A 26 1.09 -6.69 -4.27
C GLU A 26 1.56 -6.69 -5.73
N ALA A 27 0.79 -7.31 -6.63
CA ALA A 27 1.08 -7.31 -8.06
C ALA A 27 1.03 -5.88 -8.65
N ALA A 28 0.03 -5.08 -8.27
CA ALA A 28 -0.12 -3.69 -8.71
C ALA A 28 1.06 -2.82 -8.24
N ILE A 29 1.49 -3.00 -6.98
CA ILE A 29 2.67 -2.33 -6.43
C ILE A 29 3.93 -2.71 -7.23
N LYS A 30 4.15 -4.01 -7.45
CA LYS A 30 5.31 -4.51 -8.22
C LYS A 30 5.29 -3.99 -9.66
N ALA A 31 4.12 -3.91 -10.30
CA ALA A 31 3.98 -3.39 -11.65
C ALA A 31 4.20 -1.87 -11.73
N ARG A 32 3.78 -1.11 -10.70
CA ARG A 32 3.86 0.36 -10.68
C ARG A 32 5.21 0.88 -10.23
N PHE A 33 5.75 0.28 -9.17
CA PHE A 33 6.96 0.73 -8.49
C PHE A 33 8.18 -0.14 -8.79
N GLY A 34 7.97 -1.36 -9.30
CA GLY A 34 9.00 -2.34 -9.60
C GLY A 34 9.04 -3.48 -8.59
N GLU A 35 9.37 -4.68 -9.06
CA GLU A 35 9.40 -5.89 -8.21
C GLU A 35 10.50 -5.84 -7.14
N GLN A 36 11.56 -5.07 -7.40
CA GLN A 36 12.69 -4.84 -6.49
C GLN A 36 12.51 -3.57 -5.63
N ALA A 37 11.36 -2.91 -5.72
CA ALA A 37 11.07 -1.72 -4.94
C ALA A 37 11.06 -2.04 -3.44
N ARG A 38 11.69 -1.17 -2.66
CA ARG A 38 11.69 -1.23 -1.21
C ARG A 38 10.82 -0.11 -0.65
N PHE A 39 10.00 -0.49 0.32
CA PHE A 39 9.03 0.39 0.93
C PHE A 39 9.43 0.72 2.36
N HIS A 40 9.06 1.91 2.79
CA HIS A 40 9.20 2.35 4.16
C HIS A 40 7.93 3.06 4.61
N THR A 41 7.71 3.07 5.91
CA THR A 41 6.65 3.76 6.62
C THR A 41 7.30 4.51 7.78
N CYS A 42 6.57 5.43 8.41
CA CYS A 42 7.09 6.22 9.53
C CYS A 42 7.63 5.40 10.72
N SER A 43 7.33 4.09 10.79
CA SER A 43 7.77 3.22 11.90
C SER A 43 8.56 1.99 11.46
N ALA A 44 8.66 1.71 10.17
CA ALA A 44 9.32 0.52 9.64
C ALA A 44 9.88 0.79 8.25
N GLU A 45 11.06 0.27 7.92
CA GLU A 45 11.75 0.53 6.65
C GLU A 45 12.25 -0.77 6.00
N GLY A 46 12.56 -0.71 4.70
CA GLY A 46 13.12 -1.85 3.98
C GLY A 46 12.13 -2.99 3.69
N MET A 47 10.83 -2.73 3.73
CA MET A 47 9.79 -3.74 3.48
C MET A 47 9.63 -4.05 1.98
N THR A 48 9.28 -5.28 1.67
CA THR A 48 8.80 -5.68 0.33
C THR A 48 7.34 -5.24 0.12
N ALA A 49 6.84 -5.34 -1.11
CA ALA A 49 5.44 -5.04 -1.42
C ALA A 49 4.46 -5.84 -0.53
N GLY A 50 4.68 -7.15 -0.36
CA GLY A 50 3.85 -7.99 0.50
C GLY A 50 3.91 -7.61 1.97
N GLU A 51 5.10 -7.31 2.48
CA GLU A 51 5.26 -6.84 3.87
C GLU A 51 4.59 -5.49 4.11
N LEU A 52 4.72 -4.56 3.17
CA LEU A 52 4.04 -3.27 3.24
C LEU A 52 2.52 -3.46 3.30
N VAL A 53 1.97 -4.31 2.42
CA VAL A 53 0.53 -4.59 2.37
C VAL A 53 0.07 -5.19 3.70
N ALA A 54 0.75 -6.21 4.20
CA ALA A 54 0.43 -6.81 5.50
C ALA A 54 0.53 -5.79 6.65
N PHE A 55 1.54 -4.91 6.62
CA PHE A 55 1.71 -3.85 7.61
C PHE A 55 0.57 -2.83 7.59
N LEU A 56 0.17 -2.36 6.40
CA LEU A 56 -0.95 -1.44 6.22
C LEU A 56 -2.28 -2.06 6.66
N ALA A 57 -2.49 -3.34 6.34
CA ALA A 57 -3.65 -4.11 6.79
C ALA A 57 -3.69 -4.20 8.32
N ALA A 58 -2.57 -4.56 8.95
CA ALA A 58 -2.44 -4.64 10.41
C ALA A 58 -2.65 -3.28 11.11
N LYS A 59 -2.30 -2.18 10.44
CA LYS A 59 -2.53 -0.80 10.94
C LYS A 59 -3.96 -0.30 10.77
N GLY A 60 -4.87 -1.07 10.15
CA GLY A 60 -6.24 -0.64 9.88
C GLY A 60 -6.33 0.51 8.88
N LYS A 61 -5.36 0.58 7.95
CA LYS A 61 -5.35 1.54 6.85
C LYS A 61 -6.25 1.13 5.69
N PHE A 62 -6.58 -0.16 5.61
CA PHE A 62 -7.51 -0.70 4.63
C PHE A 62 -8.92 -0.83 5.19
N ILE A 63 -9.89 -0.54 4.33
CA ILE A 63 -11.32 -0.66 4.57
C ILE A 63 -11.74 -1.95 3.87
N PRO A 64 -12.08 -3.03 4.61
CA PRO A 64 -12.54 -4.27 4.01
C PRO A 64 -13.86 -4.04 3.27
N SER A 65 -14.05 -4.74 2.16
CA SER A 65 -15.24 -4.74 1.31
C SER A 65 -15.57 -6.16 0.87
N GLU A 66 -16.73 -6.37 0.26
CA GLU A 66 -17.23 -7.71 -0.10
C GLU A 66 -16.26 -8.51 -0.99
N GLU A 67 -15.47 -7.83 -1.83
CA GLU A 67 -14.56 -8.45 -2.80
C GLU A 67 -13.08 -8.20 -2.51
N GLY A 68 -12.74 -7.55 -1.39
CA GLY A 68 -11.36 -7.21 -1.06
C GLY A 68 -11.26 -6.09 -0.04
N PHE A 69 -10.43 -5.10 -0.32
CA PHE A 69 -10.30 -3.91 0.49
C PHE A 69 -9.95 -2.69 -0.36
N SER A 70 -10.38 -1.53 0.12
CA SER A 70 -10.03 -0.23 -0.44
C SER A 70 -9.35 0.64 0.62
N THR A 71 -8.89 1.83 0.25
CA THR A 71 -8.30 2.80 1.17
C THR A 71 -8.93 4.16 0.91
N ASP A 72 -8.82 5.06 1.88
CA ASP A 72 -9.36 6.41 1.82
C ASP A 72 -8.27 7.46 2.01
N GLN A 73 -8.47 8.65 1.45
CA GLN A 73 -7.53 9.78 1.58
C GLN A 73 -7.32 10.18 3.05
N SER A 74 -8.34 10.04 3.89
CA SER A 74 -8.28 10.28 5.33
C SER A 74 -7.28 9.36 6.05
N LYS A 75 -6.91 8.22 5.44
CA LYS A 75 -5.92 7.28 6.00
C LYS A 75 -4.48 7.65 5.67
N ILE A 76 -4.25 8.61 4.77
CA ILE A 76 -2.91 9.09 4.39
C ILE A 76 -2.49 10.20 5.36
N CYS A 77 -1.39 9.97 6.09
CA CYS A 77 -0.86 10.98 7.00
C CYS A 77 -0.08 12.03 6.20
N ARG A 78 -0.49 13.30 6.32
CA ARG A 78 0.17 14.49 5.72
C ARG A 78 1.30 15.04 6.60
N HIS A 79 2.06 14.15 7.23
CA HIS A 79 3.14 14.54 8.15
C HIS A 79 4.41 14.86 7.38
#